data_AF-A0A7C4H3J6-F1
#
_entry.id   AF-A0A7C4H3J6-F1
#
_cell.length_a   1.000
_cell.length_b   1.000
_cell.length_c   1.000
_cell.angle_alpha   90.00
_cell.angle_beta   90.00
_cell.angle_gamma   90.00
#
_symmetry.space_group_name_H-M   'P 1'
#
loop_
_entity.id
_entity.type
_entity.pdbx_description
1 polymer ?
#
loop_
_entity_poly.entity_id
_entity_poly.type
_entity_poly.pdbx_seq_one_letter_code
_entity_poly.pdbx_strand_id
1 'polypeptide(L)' 'MNRIKLNPELCTLCGECVKICPSQTMYLKDRYPGGFCVMCGRCIKYCPVGALSIKTITWGGEIL' A
#
# COMPACT_ATOMS: atom_id res chain seq x y z
N MET A 1 10.59 1.05 -4.51
CA MET A 1 9.34 1.23 -5.29
C MET A 1 8.14 1.10 -4.36
N ASN A 2 7.66 2.20 -3.75
CA ASN A 2 6.54 2.15 -2.81
C ASN A 2 5.26 2.66 -3.48
N ARG A 3 4.47 1.74 -4.05
CA ARG A 3 3.25 2.05 -4.82
C ARG A 3 2.01 2.26 -3.94
N ILE A 4 2.12 1.97 -2.65
CA ILE A 4 1.06 2.16 -1.66
C ILE A 4 1.39 3.40 -0.82
N LYS A 5 0.39 4.25 -0.59
CA LYS A 5 0.45 5.39 0.32
C LYS A 5 -0.34 5.02 1.58
N LEU A 6 0.28 5.22 2.75
CA LEU A 6 -0.36 5.08 4.05
C LEU A 6 -0.69 6.48 4.60
N ASN A 7 -1.89 6.65 5.16
CA ASN A 7 -2.22 7.75 6.05
C ASN A 7 -1.92 7.35 7.51
N PRO A 8 -0.87 7.91 8.14
CA PRO A 8 -0.49 7.54 9.50
C PRO A 8 -1.48 8.01 10.57
N GLU A 9 -2.33 9.00 10.28
CA GLU A 9 -3.35 9.50 11.23
C GLU A 9 -4.53 8.53 11.37
N LEU A 10 -4.85 7.80 10.30
CA LEU A 10 -5.90 6.78 10.30
C LEU A 10 -5.38 5.39 10.69
N CYS A 11 -4.08 5.14 10.54
CA CYS A 11 -3.51 3.81 10.74
C CYS A 11 -3.43 3.43 12.22
N THR A 12 -4.11 2.33 12.60
CA THR A 12 -4.12 1.79 13.97
C THR A 12 -3.11 0.67 14.20
N LEU A 13 -2.23 0.40 13.23
CA LEU A 13 -1.24 -0.69 13.28
C LEU A 13 -1.84 -2.10 13.47
N CYS A 14 -3.09 -2.32 13.03
CA CYS A 14 -3.77 -3.62 13.17
C CYS A 14 -3.16 -4.78 12.35
N GLY A 15 -2.32 -4.48 11.36
CA GLY A 15 -1.62 -5.50 10.55
C GLY A 15 -2.47 -6.23 9.50
N GLU A 16 -3.73 -5.86 9.30
CA GLU A 16 -4.63 -6.57 8.38
C GLU A 16 -4.14 -6.52 6.92
N CYS A 17 -3.54 -5.40 6.51
CA CYS A 17 -2.95 -5.24 5.19
C CYS A 17 -1.80 -6.21 4.90
N VAL A 18 -1.04 -6.60 5.94
CA VAL A 18 0.04 -7.60 5.84
C VAL A 18 -0.56 -8.99 5.69
N LYS A 19 -1.53 -9.35 6.54
CA LYS A 19 -2.17 -10.68 6.54
C LYS A 19 -2.85 -11.00 5.21
N ILE A 20 -3.55 -10.04 4.62
CA ILE A 20 -4.32 -10.26 3.38
C ILE A 20 -3.46 -10.17 2.10
N CYS A 21 -2.18 -9.83 2.22
CA CYS A 21 -1.29 -9.64 1.09
C CYS A 21 -1.04 -11.00 0.39
N PRO A 22 -1.51 -11.19 -0.86
CA PRO A 22 -1.41 -12.49 -1.52
C PRO A 22 0.03 -12.86 -1.90
N SER A 23 0.87 -11.85 -2.17
CA SER A 23 2.30 -12.05 -2.43
C SER A 23 3.12 -12.27 -1.16
N GLN A 24 2.51 -12.10 0.03
CA GLN A 24 3.16 -12.21 1.35
C GLN A 24 4.43 -11.36 1.50
N THR A 25 4.56 -10.32 0.68
CA THR A 25 5.75 -9.46 0.68
C THR A 25 5.57 -8.23 1.54
N MET A 26 4.34 -7.92 1.98
CA MET A 26 4.06 -6.72 2.76
C MET A 26 4.52 -6.94 4.20
N TYR A 27 5.34 -6.03 4.72
CA TYR A 27 5.74 -6.00 6.13
C TYR A 27 5.59 -4.57 6.68
N LEU A 28 5.30 -4.45 7.98
CA LEU A 28 5.25 -3.18 8.68
C LEU A 28 6.62 -2.87 9.30
N LYS A 29 7.43 -2.05 8.64
CA LYS A 29 8.65 -1.47 9.24
C LYS A 29 8.40 0.01 9.50
N ASP A 30 8.43 0.44 10.76
CA ASP A 30 8.23 1.83 11.17
C ASP A 30 7.00 2.49 10.51
N ARG A 31 5.89 1.73 10.47
CA ARG A 31 4.60 2.09 9.84
C ARG A 31 4.57 2.07 8.32
N TYR A 32 5.65 1.81 7.59
CA TYR A 32 5.59 1.77 6.12
C TYR A 32 5.44 0.34 5.59
N PRO A 33 4.48 0.09 4.67
CA PRO A 33 4.43 -1.17 3.94
C PRO A 33 5.65 -1.25 3.01
N GLY A 34 6.48 -2.27 3.21
CA GLY A 34 7.59 -2.61 2.31
C GLY A 34 7.27 -3.83 1.42
N GLY A 35 8.17 -4.17 0.50
CA GLY A 35 8.09 -5.37 -0.34
C GLY A 35 7.55 -5.20 -1.77
N PHE A 36 7.46 -6.31 -2.50
CA PHE A 36 7.06 -6.34 -3.90
C PHE A 36 5.53 -6.24 -4.06
N CYS A 37 5.02 -5.07 -4.43
CA CYS A 37 3.59 -4.85 -4.61
C CYS A 37 3.16 -5.13 -6.07
N VAL A 38 2.34 -6.16 -6.26
CA VAL A 38 1.68 -6.50 -7.54
C VAL A 38 0.42 -5.68 -7.83
N MET A 39 0.11 -4.68 -6.99
CA MET A 39 -1.05 -3.79 -7.14
C MET A 39 -2.42 -4.50 -7.15
N CYS A 40 -2.58 -5.61 -6.43
CA CYS A 40 -3.85 -6.33 -6.35
C CYS A 40 -4.99 -5.58 -5.62
N GLY A 41 -4.69 -4.49 -4.91
CA GLY A 41 -5.67 -3.65 -4.21
C GLY A 41 -6.30 -4.23 -2.93
N ARG A 42 -6.00 -5.48 -2.54
CA ARG A 42 -6.59 -6.11 -1.34
C ARG A 42 -6.35 -5.32 -0.05
N CYS A 43 -5.13 -4.80 0.12
CA CYS A 43 -4.78 -4.01 1.29
C CYS A 43 -5.65 -2.75 1.45
N ILE A 44 -6.10 -2.14 0.35
CA ILE A 44 -7.01 -0.98 0.38
C ILE A 44 -8.43 -1.44 0.74
N LYS A 45 -8.91 -2.50 0.08
CA LYS A 45 -10.28 -3.02 0.27
C LYS A 45 -10.54 -3.49 1.69
N TYR A 46 -9.57 -4.16 2.31
CA TYR A 46 -9.72 -4.76 3.64
C TYR A 46 -9.21 -3.88 4.78
N CYS A 47 -8.74 -2.66 4.50
CA CYS A 47 -8.34 -1.76 5.58
C CYS A 47 -9.59 -1.25 6.31
N PRO A 48 -9.79 -1.59 7.61
CA PRO A 48 -11.02 -1.24 8.32
C PRO A 48 -11.19 0.27 8.53
N VAL A 49 -10.07 1.00 8.51
CA VAL A 49 -9.97 2.44 8.76
C VAL A 49 -9.65 3.23 7.49
N GLY A 50 -9.61 2.57 6.31
CA GLY A 50 -9.36 3.25 5.04
C GLY A 50 -8.01 3.97 4.94
N ALA A 51 -6.99 3.54 5.70
CA ALA A 51 -5.70 4.23 5.79
C ALA A 51 -4.80 4.05 4.55
N LEU A 52 -5.18 3.25 3.55
CA LEU A 52 -4.31 2.86 2.43
C LEU A 52 -4.87 3.34 1.08
N SER A 53 -3.98 3.79 0.19
CA SER A 53 -4.31 4.15 -1.20
C SER A 53 -3.16 3.79 -2.17
N ILE A 54 -3.44 3.71 -3.48
CA ILE A 54 -2.42 3.51 -4.53
C ILE A 54 -1.90 4.88 -4.99
N LYS A 55 -0.58 5.02 -5.13
CA LYS A 55 0.02 6.16 -5.82
C LYS A 55 -0.19 6.01 -7.32
N THR A 56 -1.04 6.84 -7.90
CA THR A 56 -1.15 6.97 -9.34
C THR A 56 -0.04 7.88 -9.84
N ILE A 57 0.76 7.39 -10.78
CA ILE A 57 1.71 8.19 -11.56
C ILE A 57 1.17 8.27 -12.98
N THR A 58 1.02 9.49 -13.49
CA THR A 58 0.65 9.77 -14.88
C THR A 58 1.91 10.18 -15.63
N TRP A 59 2.16 9.56 -16.78
CA TRP A 59 3.24 9.97 -17.66
C TRP A 59 2.73 11.04 -18.63
N GLY A 60 3.52 12.11 -18.81
CA GLY A 60 3.12 13.32 -19.51
C GLY A 60 3.30 13.30 -21.03
N GLY A 61 3.79 12.22 -21.63
CA GLY A 61 3.84 12.12 -23.09
C GLY A 61 5.16 12.51 -23.75
N GLU A 62 6.13 13.06 -23.02
CA GLU A 62 7.37 13.55 -23.63
C GLU A 62 8.32 12.38 -23.91
N ILE A 63 8.51 12.11 -25.20
CA ILE A 63 9.60 11.28 -25.73
C ILE A 63 10.59 12.28 -26.34
N LEU A 64 11.79 12.35 -25.77
CA LEU A 64 12.90 13.15 -26.32
C LEU A 64 13.30 12.62 -27.71
#